data_AF-A0A7X6XEU1-F1
#
_entry.id   AF-A0A7X6XEU1-F1
#
_cell.length_a   1.000
_cell.length_b   1.000
_cell.length_c   1.000
_cell.angle_alpha   90.00
_cell.angle_beta   90.00
_cell.angle_gamma   90.00
#
_symmetry.space_group_name_H-M   'P 1'
#
loop_
_entity.id
_entity.type
_entity.pdbx_description
1 polymer ?
#
loop_
_entity_poly.entity_id
_entity_poly.type
_entity_poly.pdbx_seq_one_letter_code
_entity_poly.pdbx_strand_id
1 'polypeptide(L)'
;MVKYKKHIFITVIALLAATVFFVFFYVDPNVYPFFPKCPFLVLTGLECPGCGSQRAIHQLLHLNIAGAFHQNPLLVFYVPYVLVGIYLEYLGGKGKHPHFRNIFFGKNAAIIILLSIILFWIGRNIF
;
A
#
# COMPACT_ATOMS: atom_id res chain seq x y z
N MET A 1 15.34 -30.52 0.38
CA MET A 1 14.07 -30.11 1.04
C MET A 1 13.87 -28.58 1.15
N VAL A 2 14.90 -27.78 1.46
CA VAL A 2 14.78 -26.31 1.62
C VAL A 2 14.38 -25.58 0.33
N LYS A 3 14.95 -25.97 -0.83
CA LYS A 3 14.63 -25.37 -2.14
C LYS A 3 13.16 -25.56 -2.54
N TYR A 4 12.59 -26.73 -2.24
CA TYR A 4 11.19 -27.07 -2.54
C TYR A 4 10.20 -26.23 -1.73
N LYS A 5 10.46 -26.06 -0.43
CA LYS A 5 9.66 -25.17 0.44
C LYS A 5 9.70 -23.71 -0.03
N LYS A 6 10.86 -23.23 -0.51
CA LYS A 6 11.00 -21.86 -1.06
C LYS A 6 10.16 -21.65 -2.32
N HIS A 7 10.15 -22.61 -3.25
CA HIS A 7 9.34 -22.51 -4.46
C HIS A 7 7.84 -22.52 -4.14
N ILE A 8 7.39 -23.43 -3.28
CA ILE A 8 5.99 -23.46 -2.82
C ILE A 8 5.58 -22.11 -2.21
N PHE A 9 6.41 -21.55 -1.34
CA PHE A 9 6.13 -20.26 -0.70
C PHE A 9 5.98 -19.12 -1.70
N ILE A 10 6.88 -19.03 -2.68
CA ILE A 10 6.80 -18.01 -3.75
C ILE A 10 5.54 -18.19 -4.57
N THR A 11 5.20 -19.43 -4.96
CA THR A 11 3.99 -19.72 -5.74
C THR A 11 2.74 -19.32 -4.98
N VAL A 12 2.65 -19.63 -3.68
CA VAL A 12 1.51 -19.24 -2.84
C VAL A 12 1.37 -17.72 -2.76
N ILE A 13 2.47 -16.99 -2.53
CA ILE A 13 2.44 -15.51 -2.52
C ILE A 13 1.98 -14.95 -3.87
N ALA A 14 2.50 -15.49 -4.97
CA ALA A 14 2.13 -15.03 -6.31
C ALA A 14 0.64 -15.25 -6.59
N LEU A 15 0.09 -16.41 -6.21
CA LEU A 15 -1.34 -16.71 -6.35
C LEU A 15 -2.21 -15.79 -5.48
N LEU A 16 -1.80 -15.52 -4.24
CA LEU A 16 -2.50 -14.57 -3.37
C LEU A 16 -2.48 -13.15 -3.94
N ALA A 17 -1.33 -12.67 -4.41
CA ALA A 17 -1.19 -11.36 -5.02
C ALA A 17 -2.04 -11.22 -6.29
N ALA A 18 -2.04 -12.25 -7.15
CA ALA A 18 -2.89 -12.30 -8.34
C ALA A 18 -4.38 -12.26 -7.95
N THR A 19 -4.79 -13.04 -6.97
CA THR A 19 -6.19 -13.05 -6.49
C THR A 19 -6.61 -11.68 -5.97
N VAL A 20 -5.79 -11.05 -5.13
CA VAL A 20 -6.02 -9.70 -4.62
C VAL A 20 -6.13 -8.69 -5.77
N PHE A 21 -5.22 -8.76 -6.74
CA PHE A 21 -5.25 -7.92 -7.93
C PHE A 21 -6.57 -8.09 -8.70
N PHE A 22 -6.96 -9.33 -9.01
CA PHE A 22 -8.21 -9.60 -9.74
C PHE A 22 -9.45 -9.09 -9.00
N VAL A 23 -9.53 -9.33 -7.68
CA VAL A 23 -10.64 -8.85 -6.87
C VAL A 23 -10.73 -7.33 -6.91
N PHE A 24 -9.63 -6.61 -6.64
CA PHE A 24 -9.66 -5.14 -6.65
C PHE A 24 -9.74 -4.54 -8.04
N PHE A 25 -9.38 -5.27 -9.10
CA PHE A 25 -9.55 -4.80 -10.46
C PHE A 25 -11.00 -4.90 -10.91
N TYR A 26 -11.67 -6.02 -10.68
CA TYR A 26 -13.03 -6.23 -11.21
C TYR A 26 -14.16 -5.83 -10.26
N VAL A 27 -13.89 -5.78 -8.95
CA VAL A 27 -14.90 -5.49 -7.96
C VAL A 27 -14.67 -4.13 -7.34
N ASP A 28 -15.58 -3.18 -7.59
CA ASP A 28 -15.54 -1.84 -7.02
C ASP A 28 -15.95 -1.85 -5.53
N PRO A 29 -15.05 -1.50 -4.59
CA PRO A 29 -15.37 -1.41 -3.17
C PRO A 29 -16.36 -0.29 -2.81
N ASN A 30 -16.69 0.61 -3.74
CA ASN A 30 -17.75 1.61 -3.54
C ASN A 30 -19.15 1.01 -3.70
N VAL A 31 -19.29 0.01 -4.57
CA VAL A 31 -20.60 -0.51 -4.99
C VAL A 31 -20.97 -1.75 -4.17
N TYR A 32 -19.99 -2.62 -3.91
CA TYR A 32 -20.26 -3.93 -3.32
C TYR A 32 -20.14 -3.91 -1.78
N PRO A 33 -21.20 -4.32 -1.04
CA PRO A 33 -21.22 -4.25 0.42
C PRO A 33 -20.41 -5.35 1.12
N PHE A 34 -19.87 -6.33 0.38
CA PHE A 34 -19.10 -7.42 0.98
C PHE A 34 -17.72 -6.97 1.49
N PHE A 35 -17.22 -5.80 1.05
CA PHE A 35 -15.98 -5.26 1.59
C PHE A 35 -16.18 -4.84 3.04
N PRO A 36 -15.40 -5.37 3.98
CA PRO A 36 -15.59 -5.09 5.39
C PRO A 36 -15.35 -3.60 5.68
N LYS A 37 -16.24 -3.00 6.46
CA LYS A 37 -16.02 -1.65 6.99
C LYS A 37 -14.79 -1.65 7.90
N CYS A 38 -14.09 -0.52 7.94
CA CYS A 38 -12.93 -0.37 8.82
C CYS A 38 -13.37 -0.48 10.30
N PRO A 39 -12.86 -1.47 11.07
CA PRO A 39 -13.27 -1.64 12.46
C PRO A 39 -12.90 -0.43 13.32
N PHE A 40 -11.76 0.21 13.04
CA PHE A 40 -11.33 1.42 13.74
C PHE A 40 -12.35 2.56 13.57
N LEU A 41 -12.81 2.79 12.34
CA LEU A 41 -13.83 3.80 12.05
C LEU A 41 -15.16 3.45 12.72
N VAL A 42 -15.57 2.19 12.67
CA VAL A 42 -16.82 1.74 13.30
C VAL A 42 -16.79 1.89 14.82
N LEU A 43 -15.64 1.64 15.46
CA LEU A 43 -15.50 1.68 16.92
C LEU A 43 -15.26 3.09 17.46
N THR A 44 -14.51 3.93 16.75
CA THR A 44 -14.06 5.25 17.25
C THR A 44 -14.74 6.42 16.58
N GLY A 45 -15.38 6.22 15.42
CA GLY A 45 -15.87 7.29 14.55
C GLY A 45 -14.77 8.07 13.81
N LEU A 46 -13.49 7.75 14.05
CA LEU A 46 -12.34 8.42 13.44
C LEU A 46 -11.81 7.62 12.24
N GLU A 47 -11.35 8.34 11.22
CA GLU A 47 -10.70 7.73 10.06
C GLU A 47 -9.21 7.47 10.35
N CYS A 48 -8.78 6.20 10.28
CA CYS A 48 -7.36 5.89 10.38
C CYS A 48 -6.61 6.28 9.08
N PRO A 49 -5.27 6.32 9.09
CA PRO A 49 -4.50 6.66 7.88
C PRO A 49 -4.79 5.75 6.68
N GLY A 50 -5.19 4.50 6.94
CA GLY A 50 -5.55 3.51 5.92
C GLY A 50 -7.01 3.55 5.47
N CYS A 51 -7.87 4.40 6.05
CA CYS A 51 -9.26 4.53 5.61
C CYS A 51 -9.30 4.99 4.15
N GLY A 52 -10.08 4.28 3.32
CA GLY A 52 -10.19 4.54 1.88
C GLY A 52 -9.20 3.79 0.98
N SER A 53 -8.22 3.08 1.53
CA SER A 53 -7.18 2.41 0.73
C SER A 53 -7.72 1.38 -0.26
N GLN A 54 -8.76 0.62 0.10
CA GLN A 54 -9.38 -0.35 -0.82
C GLN A 54 -9.91 0.33 -2.10
N ARG A 55 -10.63 1.44 -1.93
CA ARG A 55 -11.17 2.24 -3.03
C ARG A 55 -10.07 2.92 -3.83
N ALA A 56 -9.06 3.45 -3.14
CA ALA A 56 -7.91 4.06 -3.79
C ALA A 56 -7.13 3.04 -4.65
N ILE A 57 -6.93 1.81 -4.16
CA ILE A 57 -6.30 0.73 -4.95
C ILE A 57 -7.12 0.43 -6.21
N HIS A 58 -8.45 0.27 -6.09
CA HIS A 58 -9.31 0.06 -7.25
C HIS A 58 -9.16 1.19 -8.29
N GLN A 59 -9.14 2.46 -7.86
CA GLN A 59 -8.95 3.60 -8.75
C GLN A 59 -7.54 3.61 -9.39
N LEU A 60 -6.48 3.31 -8.62
CA LEU A 60 -5.11 3.21 -9.14
C LEU A 60 -4.97 2.10 -10.19
N LEU A 61 -5.64 0.97 -9.99
CA LEU A 61 -5.65 -0.15 -10.94
C LEU A 61 -6.28 0.23 -12.29
N HIS A 62 -7.19 1.22 -12.30
CA HIS A 62 -7.79 1.80 -13.51
C HIS A 62 -7.11 3.09 -13.98
N LEU A 63 -5.91 3.39 -13.45
CA LEU A 63 -5.14 4.60 -13.77
C LEU A 63 -5.86 5.92 -13.43
N ASN A 64 -6.90 5.88 -12.59
CA ASN A 64 -7.59 7.07 -12.11
C ASN A 64 -6.88 7.64 -10.87
N ILE A 65 -5.80 8.38 -11.10
CA ILE A 65 -4.98 8.96 -10.03
C ILE A 65 -5.76 9.99 -9.21
N ALA A 66 -6.56 10.84 -9.85
CA ALA A 66 -7.38 11.83 -9.16
C ALA A 66 -8.41 11.16 -8.24
N GLY A 67 -9.12 10.15 -8.76
CA GLY A 67 -10.04 9.34 -7.97
C GLY A 67 -9.34 8.65 -6.80
N ALA A 68 -8.17 8.06 -7.01
CA ALA A 68 -7.39 7.45 -5.94
C ALA A 68 -6.97 8.47 -4.87
N PHE A 69 -6.57 9.67 -5.29
CA PHE A 69 -6.16 10.75 -4.39
C PHE A 69 -7.33 11.20 -3.51
N HIS A 70 -8.53 11.37 -4.09
CA HIS A 70 -9.72 11.69 -3.30
C HIS A 70 -10.07 10.61 -2.27
N GLN A 71 -9.73 9.36 -2.53
CA GLN A 71 -10.03 8.24 -1.63
C GLN A 71 -8.99 8.09 -0.52
N ASN A 72 -7.70 8.18 -0.85
CA ASN A 72 -6.61 8.15 0.10
C ASN A 72 -5.33 8.75 -0.52
N PRO A 73 -5.03 10.04 -0.29
CA PRO A 73 -3.83 10.70 -0.81
C PRO A 73 -2.54 10.01 -0.36
N LEU A 74 -2.51 9.56 0.89
CA LEU A 74 -1.33 8.96 1.51
C LEU A 74 -0.92 7.67 0.79
N LEU A 75 -1.91 6.84 0.41
CA LEU A 75 -1.68 5.63 -0.37
C LEU A 75 -1.08 5.95 -1.75
N VAL A 76 -1.59 6.98 -2.44
CA VAL A 76 -1.10 7.38 -3.77
C VAL A 76 0.39 7.70 -3.74
N PHE A 77 0.88 8.34 -2.67
CA PHE A 77 2.32 8.63 -2.50
C PHE A 77 3.14 7.41 -2.06
N TYR A 78 2.60 6.56 -1.18
CA TYR A 78 3.36 5.41 -0.68
C TYR A 78 3.42 4.24 -1.65
N VAL A 79 2.49 4.10 -2.60
CA VAL A 79 2.55 3.03 -3.60
C VAL A 79 3.85 3.11 -4.42
N PRO A 80 4.21 4.24 -5.06
CA PRO A 80 5.50 4.40 -5.73
C PRO A 80 6.69 4.15 -4.81
N TYR A 81 6.64 4.65 -3.57
CA TYR A 81 7.71 4.46 -2.59
C TYR A 81 7.96 2.97 -2.29
N VAL A 82 6.89 2.19 -2.07
CA VAL A 82 6.98 0.74 -1.85
C VAL A 82 7.47 0.01 -3.10
N LEU A 83 6.99 0.37 -4.29
CA LEU A 83 7.45 -0.22 -5.56
C LEU A 83 8.95 -0.01 -5.78
N VAL A 84 9.45 1.21 -5.51
CA VAL A 84 10.89 1.50 -5.54
C VAL A 84 11.63 0.67 -4.49
N GLY A 85 11.10 0.54 -3.28
CA GLY A 85 11.67 -0.30 -2.24
C GLY A 85 11.79 -1.78 -2.66
N ILE A 86 10.75 -2.33 -3.29
CA ILE A 86 10.75 -3.70 -3.84
C ILE A 86 11.81 -3.85 -4.92
N TYR A 87 11.89 -2.90 -5.84
CA TYR A 87 12.91 -2.90 -6.89
C TYR A 87 14.34 -2.89 -6.31
N LEU A 88 14.56 -2.02 -5.32
CA LEU A 88 15.84 -1.89 -4.65
C LEU A 88 16.23 -3.18 -3.92
N GLU A 89 15.35 -3.81 -3.16
CA GLU A 89 15.74 -4.97 -2.34
C GLU A 89 15.72 -6.30 -3.10
N TYR A 90 14.80 -6.49 -4.07
CA TYR A 90 14.52 -7.79 -4.67
C TYR A 90 14.76 -7.90 -6.18
N LEU A 91 14.76 -6.79 -6.93
CA LEU A 91 14.90 -6.82 -8.40
C LEU A 91 16.29 -6.36 -8.89
N GLY A 92 17.30 -6.41 -8.01
CA GLY A 92 18.69 -6.09 -8.36
C GLY A 92 19.08 -4.62 -8.22
N GLY A 93 18.18 -3.76 -7.73
CA GLY A 93 18.51 -2.35 -7.46
C GLY A 93 19.58 -2.18 -6.37
N LYS A 94 19.69 -3.13 -5.43
CA LYS A 94 20.67 -3.13 -4.33
C LYS A 94 22.12 -3.07 -4.82
N GLY A 95 22.42 -3.78 -5.90
CA GLY A 95 23.76 -3.81 -6.50
C GLY A 95 24.04 -2.59 -7.38
N LYS A 96 23.02 -2.06 -8.06
CA LYS A 96 23.15 -0.92 -8.98
C LYS A 96 23.13 0.44 -8.27
N HIS A 97 22.38 0.57 -7.18
CA HIS A 97 22.15 1.84 -6.48
C HIS A 97 22.21 1.68 -4.95
N PRO A 98 23.39 1.32 -4.39
CA PRO A 98 23.53 1.06 -2.96
C PRO A 98 23.26 2.30 -2.09
N HIS A 99 23.58 3.50 -2.57
CA HIS A 99 23.33 4.75 -1.84
C HIS A 99 21.83 5.07 -1.72
N PHE A 100 21.07 4.89 -2.80
CA PHE A 100 19.62 5.11 -2.83
C PHE A 100 18.87 4.21 -1.83
N ARG A 101 19.32 2.95 -1.69
CA ARG A 101 18.77 2.02 -0.70
C ARG A 101 18.97 2.55 0.74
N ASN A 102 20.14 3.05 1.07
CA ASN A 102 20.39 3.58 2.43
C ASN A 102 19.56 4.83 2.73
N ILE A 103 19.26 5.66 1.72
CA ILE A 103 18.36 6.81 1.87
C ILE A 103 16.93 6.32 2.10
N PHE A 104 16.43 5.43 1.24
CA PHE A 104 15.05 4.94 1.33
C PHE A 104 14.78 4.15 2.61
N PHE A 105 15.72 3.31 3.07
CA PHE A 105 15.53 2.45 4.25
C PHE A 105 16.28 2.96 5.50
N GLY A 106 16.74 4.21 5.50
CA GLY A 106 17.46 4.80 6.62
C GLY A 106 16.54 5.26 7.76
N LYS A 107 17.13 5.52 8.93
CA LYS A 107 16.43 6.09 10.10
C LYS A 107 15.64 7.35 9.75
N ASN A 108 16.22 8.22 8.93
CA ASN A 108 15.57 9.47 8.52
C ASN A 108 14.32 9.22 7.68
N ALA A 109 14.36 8.26 6.75
CA ALA A 109 13.17 7.90 5.96
C ALA A 109 12.07 7.32 6.85
N ALA A 110 12.42 6.45 7.81
CA ALA A 110 11.46 5.93 8.77
C ALA A 110 10.78 7.06 9.59
N ILE A 111 11.55 8.04 10.05
CA ILE A 111 11.02 9.21 10.77
C ILE A 111 10.11 10.05 9.85
N ILE A 112 10.52 10.33 8.62
CA ILE A 112 9.72 11.12 7.65
C ILE A 112 8.40 10.41 7.34
N ILE A 113 8.42 9.09 7.14
CA ILE A 113 7.23 8.28 6.91
C ILE A 113 6.31 8.35 8.13
N LEU A 114 6.85 8.14 9.33
CA LEU A 114 6.06 8.20 10.55
C LEU A 114 5.41 9.58 10.74
N LEU A 115 6.17 10.66 10.56
CA LEU A 115 5.65 12.02 10.67
C LEU A 115 4.58 12.31 9.62
N SER A 116 4.77 11.89 8.36
CA SER A 116 3.76 12.09 7.31
C SER A 116 2.48 11.28 7.56
N ILE A 117 2.58 10.06 8.10
CA ILE A 117 1.40 9.29 8.55
C ILE A 117 0.65 10.04 9.65
N ILE A 118 1.36 10.52 10.68
CA ILE A 118 0.75 11.23 11.82
C ILE A 118 0.10 12.54 11.38
N LEU A 119 0.81 13.36 10.60
CA LEU A 119 0.29 14.63 10.10
C LEU A 119 -0.95 14.43 9.22
N PHE A 120 -0.93 13.42 8.34
CA PHE A 120 -2.09 13.05 7.55
C PHE A 120 -3.26 12.57 8.41
N TRP A 121 -2.98 11.76 9.44
CA TRP A 121 -4.00 11.25 10.34
C TRP A 121 -4.72 12.38 11.09
N ILE A 122 -3.94 13.33 11.62
CA ILE A 122 -4.48 14.50 12.30
C ILE A 122 -5.27 15.35 11.32
N GLY A 123 -4.69 15.65 10.14
CA GLY A 123 -5.31 16.48 9.13
C GLY A 123 -6.68 15.99 8.71
N ARG A 124 -6.84 14.70 8.42
CA ARG A 124 -8.11 14.13 7.92
C ARG A 124 -9.21 13.98 8.97
N ASN A 125 -8.90 14.10 10.27
CA ASN A 125 -9.89 13.95 11.34
C ASN A 125 -10.29 15.30 11.96
N ILE A 126 -9.49 16.34 11.72
CA ILE A 126 -9.74 17.69 12.24
C ILE A 126 -10.40 18.59 11.18
N PHE A 127 -10.04 18.40 9.91
CA PHE A 127 -10.56 19.14 8.76
C PHE A 127 -11.38 18.21 7.87
#